data_AF-A0A3M9MAT9-F1
#
_entry.id   AF-A0A3M9MAT9-F1
#
_cell.length_a   1.000
_cell.length_b   1.000
_cell.length_c   1.000
_cell.angle_alpha   90.00
_cell.angle_beta   90.00
_cell.angle_gamma   90.00
#
_symmetry.space_group_name_H-M   'P 1'
#
loop_
_entity.id
_entity.type
_entity.pdbx_description
1 polymer ?
#
loop_
_entity_poly.entity_id
_entity_poly.type
_entity_poly.pdbx_seq_one_letter_code
_entity_poly.pdbx_strand_id
1 'polypeptide(L)'
;MINTQLVDSLLLVVTVLASLIFTYLVSRKRILDFRSKVLTFLMAFLAQYTLLNICAHLIAVTAVAMIKAKAGTFVYDMRFYTLIQFGVLLALINGYLVAGVKRVCLGKELVLSNMVKACLLQIFISVPLFPFNPLSLLPGVASIFLMVLLIITHRRKTFALPSESKEILPKLSITQLA
;
A
#
# COMPACT_ATOMS: atom_id res chain seq x y z
N MET A 1 14.18 17.05 -23.30
CA MET A 1 14.38 16.04 -22.24
C MET A 1 13.25 16.18 -21.24
N ILE A 2 12.58 15.10 -20.85
CA ILE A 2 11.57 15.14 -19.77
C ILE A 2 12.32 15.38 -18.46
N ASN A 3 11.92 16.40 -17.70
CA ASN A 3 12.51 16.68 -16.40
C ASN A 3 12.04 15.61 -15.40
N THR A 4 12.91 14.67 -15.05
CA THR A 4 12.61 13.56 -14.13
C THR A 4 12.19 14.05 -12.75
N GLN A 5 12.79 15.15 -12.26
CA GLN A 5 12.43 15.75 -10.98
C GLN A 5 10.98 16.25 -10.97
N LEU A 6 10.50 16.77 -12.10
CA LEU A 6 9.12 17.23 -12.24
C LEU A 6 8.15 16.05 -12.20
N VAL A 7 8.49 14.93 -12.84
CA VAL A 7 7.67 13.70 -12.80
C VAL A 7 7.62 13.13 -11.38
N ASP A 8 8.76 13.05 -10.69
CA ASP A 8 8.83 12.54 -9.32
C ASP A 8 8.05 13.43 -8.34
N SER A 9 8.13 14.76 -8.52
CA SER A 9 7.38 15.73 -7.72
C SER A 9 5.88 15.61 -7.95
N LEU A 10 5.45 15.48 -9.22
CA LEU A 10 4.04 15.26 -9.55
C LEU A 10 3.52 13.95 -8.95
N LEU A 11 4.30 12.87 -9.03
CA LEU A 11 3.95 11.58 -8.48
C LEU A 11 3.81 11.64 -6.95
N LEU A 12 4.70 12.37 -6.28
CA LEU A 12 4.61 12.62 -4.84
C LEU A 12 3.33 13.40 -4.50
N VAL A 13 3.03 14.49 -5.20
CA VAL A 13 1.81 15.29 -4.98
C VAL A 13 0.55 14.44 -5.18
N VAL A 14 0.47 13.69 -6.27
CA VAL A 14 -0.65 12.79 -6.55
C VAL A 14 -0.80 11.75 -5.45
N THR A 15 0.30 11.18 -4.96
CA THR A 15 0.27 10.20 -3.87
C THR A 15 -0.24 10.81 -2.57
N VAL A 16 0.23 12.01 -2.21
CA VAL A 16 -0.23 12.73 -1.02
C VAL A 16 -1.74 13.00 -1.11
N LEU A 17 -2.22 13.53 -2.24
CA LEU A 17 -3.64 13.79 -2.46
C LEU A 17 -4.47 12.50 -2.40
N ALA A 18 -4.02 11.42 -3.05
CA ALA A 18 -4.68 10.12 -3.01
C ALA A 18 -4.75 9.54 -1.59
N SER A 19 -3.70 9.72 -0.80
CA SER A 19 -3.63 9.27 0.61
C SER A 19 -4.53 10.09 1.52
N LEU A 20 -4.64 11.41 1.28
CA LEU A 20 -5.58 12.28 1.98
C LEU A 20 -7.03 11.88 1.68
N ILE A 21 -7.37 11.70 0.40
CA ILE A 21 -8.71 11.23 -0.03
C ILE A 21 -9.01 9.88 0.61
N PHE A 22 -8.06 8.94 0.56
CA PHE A 22 -8.22 7.62 1.19
C PHE A 22 -8.51 7.73 2.69
N THR A 23 -7.72 8.53 3.40
CA THR A 23 -7.88 8.74 4.84
C THR A 23 -9.22 9.39 5.16
N TYR A 24 -9.64 10.37 4.36
CA TYR A 24 -10.94 11.01 4.48
C TYR A 24 -12.08 9.97 4.31
N LEU A 25 -12.04 9.14 3.27
CA LEU A 25 -13.03 8.10 3.01
C LEU A 25 -13.12 7.06 4.13
N VAL A 26 -11.98 6.69 4.73
CA VAL A 26 -11.97 5.79 5.89
C VAL A 26 -12.55 6.48 7.12
N SER A 27 -12.16 7.74 7.38
CA SER A 27 -12.66 8.51 8.53
C SER A 27 -14.15 8.83 8.45
N ARG A 28 -14.74 8.85 7.25
CA ARG A 28 -16.20 8.97 7.07
C ARG A 28 -16.94 7.71 7.52
N LYS A 29 -16.31 6.54 7.42
CA LYS A 29 -16.90 5.24 7.80
C LYS A 29 -16.68 4.90 9.27
N ARG A 30 -15.76 5.59 9.95
CA ARG A 30 -15.38 5.30 11.33
C ARG A 30 -14.90 6.56 12.04
N ILE A 31 -15.39 6.77 13.26
CA ILE A 31 -14.86 7.83 14.13
C ILE A 31 -13.42 7.45 14.50
N LEU A 32 -12.47 8.21 13.96
CA LEU A 32 -11.05 8.03 14.18
C LEU A 32 -10.49 9.23 14.94
N ASP A 33 -9.74 8.96 15.99
CA ASP A 33 -8.93 9.97 16.67
C ASP A 33 -7.88 10.56 15.73
N PHE A 34 -7.38 11.76 16.03
CA PHE A 34 -6.36 12.44 15.24
C PHE A 34 -5.14 11.55 14.97
N ARG A 35 -4.62 10.86 16.00
CA ARG A 35 -3.48 9.93 15.86
C ARG A 35 -3.78 8.78 14.90
N SER A 36 -4.99 8.23 14.94
CA SER A 36 -5.45 7.14 14.06
C SER A 36 -5.58 7.60 12.62
N LYS A 37 -5.97 8.87 12.39
CA LYS A 37 -5.97 9.49 11.05
C LYS A 37 -4.56 9.61 10.49
N VAL A 38 -3.60 10.08 11.29
CA VAL A 38 -2.19 10.18 10.87
C VAL A 38 -1.61 8.81 10.53
N LEU A 39 -1.86 7.79 11.36
CA LEU A 39 -1.41 6.41 11.07
C LEU A 39 -2.06 5.85 9.80
N THR A 40 -3.36 6.08 9.60
CA THR A 40 -4.08 5.68 8.39
C THR A 40 -3.49 6.34 7.15
N PHE A 41 -3.22 7.65 7.23
CA PHE A 41 -2.56 8.40 6.17
C PHE A 41 -1.19 7.83 5.85
N LEU A 42 -0.35 7.59 6.86
CA LEU A 42 1.02 7.13 6.65
C LEU A 42 1.06 5.71 6.06
N MET A 43 0.18 4.82 6.51
CA MET A 43 0.03 3.47 5.93
C MET A 43 -0.44 3.52 4.48
N ALA A 44 -1.44 4.37 4.19
CA ALA A 44 -1.94 4.55 2.82
C ALA A 44 -0.86 5.14 1.91
N PHE A 45 -0.16 6.17 2.39
CA PHE A 45 0.93 6.82 1.68
C PHE A 45 2.05 5.86 1.33
N LEU A 46 2.56 5.09 2.29
CA LEU A 46 3.63 4.13 2.04
C LEU A 46 3.23 3.09 1.00
N ALA A 47 2.02 2.54 1.09
CA ALA A 47 1.56 1.53 0.14
C ALA A 47 1.27 2.13 -1.26
N GLN A 48 0.67 3.31 -1.34
CA GLN A 48 0.33 3.97 -2.61
C GLN A 48 1.55 4.54 -3.31
N TYR A 49 2.49 5.14 -2.58
CA TYR A 49 3.69 5.75 -3.15
C TYR A 49 4.50 4.73 -3.93
N THR A 50 4.77 3.58 -3.30
CA THR A 50 5.53 2.50 -3.92
C THR A 50 4.82 1.94 -5.15
N LEU A 51 3.50 1.72 -5.06
CA LEU A 51 2.70 1.24 -6.19
C LEU A 51 2.76 2.21 -7.38
N LEU A 52 2.45 3.50 -7.14
CA LEU A 52 2.42 4.51 -8.19
C LEU A 52 3.81 4.69 -8.82
N ASN A 53 4.87 4.68 -8.01
CA ASN A 53 6.23 4.81 -8.50
C ASN A 53 6.63 3.63 -9.41
N ILE A 54 6.30 2.40 -9.02
CA ILE A 54 6.53 1.20 -9.84
C ILE A 54 5.74 1.29 -11.15
N CYS A 55 4.46 1.68 -11.09
CA CYS A 55 3.63 1.83 -12.29
C CYS A 55 4.20 2.89 -13.24
N ALA A 56 4.62 4.05 -12.72
CA ALA A 56 5.24 5.10 -13.53
C ALA A 56 6.54 4.61 -14.18
N HIS A 57 7.37 3.87 -13.45
CA HIS A 57 8.58 3.26 -14.00
C HIS A 57 8.28 2.23 -15.09
N LEU A 58 7.28 1.36 -14.91
CA LEU A 58 6.86 0.40 -15.93
C LEU A 58 6.39 1.11 -17.21
N ILE A 59 5.61 2.19 -17.08
CA ILE A 59 5.16 3.00 -18.21
C ILE A 59 6.37 3.64 -18.91
N ALA A 60 7.30 4.23 -18.14
CA ALA A 60 8.50 4.86 -18.70
C ALA A 60 9.38 3.87 -19.46
N VAL A 61 9.65 2.69 -18.88
CA VAL A 61 10.44 1.64 -19.52
C VAL A 61 9.75 1.14 -20.80
N THR A 62 8.43 0.93 -20.75
CA THR A 62 7.64 0.50 -21.92
C THR A 62 7.64 1.56 -23.01
N ALA A 63 7.50 2.85 -22.67
CA ALA A 63 7.55 3.94 -23.63
C ALA A 63 8.92 4.04 -24.31
N VAL A 64 10.00 3.94 -23.56
CA VAL A 64 11.37 3.92 -24.12
C VAL A 64 11.58 2.69 -25.01
N ALA A 65 11.09 1.52 -24.61
CA ALA A 65 11.16 0.32 -25.43
C ALA A 65 10.39 0.49 -26.76
N MET A 66 9.19 1.08 -26.73
CA MET A 66 8.42 1.39 -27.95
C MET A 66 9.15 2.36 -28.88
N ILE A 67 9.79 3.40 -28.32
CA ILE A 67 10.58 4.35 -29.12
C ILE A 67 11.76 3.64 -29.79
N LYS A 68 12.51 2.81 -29.04
CA LYS A 68 13.61 2.01 -29.60
C LYS A 68 13.12 1.02 -30.66
N ALA A 69 11.94 0.44 -30.48
CA ALA A 69 11.35 -0.50 -31.42
C ALA A 69 11.01 0.20 -32.73
N LYS A 70 10.43 1.41 -32.68
CA LYS A 70 10.18 2.24 -33.86
C LYS A 70 11.46 2.67 -34.58
N ALA A 71 12.55 2.85 -33.83
CA ALA A 71 13.86 3.15 -34.39
C ALA A 71 14.64 1.92 -34.89
N GLY A 72 14.10 0.71 -34.78
CA GLY A 72 14.78 -0.53 -35.18
C GLY A 72 15.99 -0.91 -34.30
N THR A 73 16.13 -0.28 -33.13
CA THR A 73 17.27 -0.48 -32.20
C THR A 73 16.90 -1.28 -30.96
N PHE A 74 15.64 -1.73 -30.86
CA PHE A 74 15.18 -2.52 -29.73
C PHE A 74 15.59 -3.98 -29.88
N VAL A 75 16.33 -4.46 -28.89
CA VAL A 75 16.64 -5.89 -28.73
C VAL A 75 15.85 -6.38 -27.52
N TYR A 76 14.97 -7.35 -27.75
CA TYR A 76 14.26 -8.04 -26.67
C TYR A 76 15.17 -9.11 -26.09
N ASP A 77 15.76 -8.84 -24.92
CA ASP A 77 16.62 -9.77 -24.21
C ASP A 77 15.93 -10.36 -22.96
N MET A 78 16.49 -11.46 -22.45
CA MET A 78 15.99 -12.10 -21.22
C MET A 78 16.06 -11.15 -20.02
N ARG A 79 17.01 -10.20 -20.02
CA ARG A 79 17.14 -9.19 -18.97
C ARG A 79 15.96 -8.21 -18.97
N PHE A 80 15.53 -7.72 -20.13
CA PHE A 80 14.35 -6.86 -20.25
C PHE A 80 13.09 -7.58 -19.81
N TYR A 81 12.90 -8.83 -20.26
CA TYR A 81 11.76 -9.64 -19.86
C TYR A 81 11.69 -9.85 -18.34
N THR A 82 12.78 -10.31 -17.73
CA THR A 82 12.84 -10.54 -16.27
C THR A 82 12.61 -9.25 -15.48
N LEU A 83 13.17 -8.12 -15.91
CA LEU A 83 13.00 -6.83 -15.23
C LEU A 83 11.54 -6.33 -15.28
N ILE A 84 10.86 -6.50 -16.41
CA ILE A 84 9.43 -6.20 -16.54
C ILE A 84 8.61 -7.14 -15.64
N GLN A 85 8.91 -8.43 -15.64
CA GLN A 85 8.21 -9.41 -14.81
C GLN A 85 8.36 -9.11 -13.31
N PHE A 86 9.55 -8.72 -12.86
CA PHE A 86 9.79 -8.26 -11.49
C PHE A 86 9.01 -6.98 -11.17
N GLY A 87 9.01 -6.00 -12.08
CA GLY A 87 8.24 -4.77 -11.90
C GLY A 87 6.74 -5.03 -11.76
N VAL A 88 6.18 -5.92 -12.59
CA VAL A 88 4.78 -6.33 -12.50
C VAL A 88 4.49 -7.08 -11.20
N LEU A 89 5.37 -8.01 -10.79
CA LEU A 89 5.23 -8.73 -9.52
C LEU A 89 5.20 -7.77 -8.32
N LEU A 90 6.13 -6.81 -8.27
CA LEU A 90 6.17 -5.80 -7.22
C LEU A 90 4.93 -4.90 -7.25
N ALA A 91 4.43 -4.53 -8.44
CA ALA A 91 3.19 -3.78 -8.57
C ALA A 91 1.98 -4.55 -8.00
N LEU A 92 1.90 -5.86 -8.27
CA LEU A 92 0.83 -6.72 -7.73
C LEU A 92 0.91 -6.82 -6.20
N ILE A 93 2.10 -7.00 -5.64
CA ILE A 93 2.30 -7.04 -4.18
C ILE A 93 1.89 -5.70 -3.55
N ASN A 94 2.30 -4.56 -4.12
CA ASN A 94 1.91 -3.25 -3.59
C ASN A 94 0.41 -2.97 -3.77
N GLY A 95 -0.21 -3.43 -4.86
CA GLY A 95 -1.66 -3.42 -5.04
C GLY A 95 -2.39 -4.20 -3.95
N TYR A 96 -1.88 -5.38 -3.60
CA TYR A 96 -2.36 -6.16 -2.47
C TYR A 96 -2.20 -5.41 -1.14
N LEU A 97 -1.06 -4.78 -0.89
CA LEU A 97 -0.82 -4.00 0.33
C LEU A 97 -1.77 -2.81 0.44
N VAL A 98 -2.02 -2.05 -0.64
CA VAL A 98 -2.99 -0.95 -0.66
C VAL A 98 -4.40 -1.45 -0.32
N ALA A 99 -4.83 -2.56 -0.91
CA ALA A 99 -6.11 -3.18 -0.60
C ALA A 99 -6.17 -3.69 0.86
N GLY A 100 -5.05 -4.20 1.37
CA GLY A 100 -4.88 -4.65 2.74
C GLY A 100 -5.00 -3.51 3.76
N VAL A 101 -4.35 -2.36 3.52
CA VAL A 101 -4.42 -1.18 4.39
C VAL A 101 -5.87 -0.78 4.64
N LYS A 102 -6.70 -0.75 3.59
CA LYS A 102 -8.14 -0.46 3.72
C LYS A 102 -8.84 -1.43 4.68
N ARG A 103 -8.54 -2.73 4.57
CA ARG A 103 -9.16 -3.77 5.41
C ARG A 103 -8.67 -3.68 6.86
N VAL A 104 -7.38 -3.37 7.08
CA VAL A 104 -6.79 -3.20 8.42
C VAL A 104 -7.37 -1.97 9.11
N CYS A 105 -7.50 -0.83 8.42
CA CYS A 105 -8.13 0.37 8.99
C CYS A 105 -9.61 0.17 9.36
N LEU A 106 -10.28 -0.77 8.69
CA LEU A 106 -11.64 -1.21 9.00
C LEU A 106 -11.70 -2.30 10.10
N GLY A 107 -10.58 -2.67 10.73
CA GLY A 107 -10.53 -3.59 11.87
C GLY A 107 -10.44 -5.08 11.52
N LYS A 108 -10.11 -5.46 10.29
CA LYS A 108 -9.98 -6.87 9.89
C LYS A 108 -8.59 -7.42 10.24
N GLU A 109 -8.46 -8.03 11.42
CA GLU A 109 -7.17 -8.50 11.96
C GLU A 109 -6.52 -9.63 11.15
N LEU A 110 -7.31 -10.56 10.57
CA LEU A 110 -6.78 -11.65 9.74
C LEU A 110 -5.94 -11.16 8.55
N VAL A 111 -6.21 -9.95 8.05
CA VAL A 111 -5.48 -9.36 6.93
C VAL A 111 -4.08 -8.88 7.34
N LEU A 112 -3.89 -8.56 8.62
CA LEU A 112 -2.63 -8.02 9.13
C LEU A 112 -1.48 -9.03 8.98
N SER A 113 -1.68 -10.28 9.37
CA SER A 113 -0.66 -11.33 9.24
C SER A 113 -0.25 -11.52 7.77
N ASN A 114 -1.22 -11.52 6.85
CA ASN A 114 -0.95 -11.66 5.43
C ASN A 114 -0.23 -10.44 4.84
N MET A 115 -0.55 -9.22 5.31
CA MET A 115 0.20 -8.02 4.93
C MET A 115 1.64 -8.06 5.41
N VAL A 116 1.89 -8.53 6.64
CA VAL A 116 3.26 -8.69 7.16
C VAL A 116 4.04 -9.69 6.31
N LYS A 117 3.44 -10.83 5.94
CA LYS A 117 4.04 -11.80 5.02
C LYS A 117 4.34 -11.19 3.65
N ALA A 118 3.43 -10.37 3.11
CA ALA A 118 3.64 -9.66 1.84
C ALA A 118 4.79 -8.64 1.94
N CYS A 119 4.90 -7.89 3.04
CA CYS A 119 6.03 -6.99 3.29
C CYS A 119 7.36 -7.77 3.37
N LEU A 120 7.39 -8.90 4.07
CA LEU A 120 8.58 -9.76 4.14
C LEU A 120 8.96 -10.28 2.75
N LEU A 121 8.00 -10.78 1.98
CA LEU A 121 8.22 -11.23 0.61
C LEU A 121 8.79 -10.10 -0.27
N GLN A 122 8.23 -8.89 -0.17
CA GLN A 122 8.72 -7.72 -0.89
C GLN A 122 10.18 -7.40 -0.51
N ILE A 123 10.54 -7.45 0.77
CA ILE A 123 11.92 -7.25 1.23
C ILE A 123 12.85 -8.33 0.65
N PHE A 124 12.46 -9.60 0.73
CA PHE A 124 13.25 -10.72 0.19
C PHE A 124 13.47 -10.62 -1.32
N ILE A 125 12.51 -10.09 -2.07
CA ILE A 125 12.65 -9.84 -3.51
C ILE A 125 13.52 -8.61 -3.78
N SER A 126 13.35 -7.53 -3.01
CA SER A 126 14.03 -6.24 -3.22
C SER A 126 15.52 -6.25 -2.86
N VAL A 127 15.91 -6.97 -1.80
CA VAL A 127 17.30 -7.02 -1.31
C VAL A 127 18.30 -7.54 -2.36
N PRO A 128 18.09 -8.69 -3.04
CA PRO A 128 19.03 -9.18 -4.03
C PRO A 128 19.11 -8.29 -5.29
N LEU A 129 18.11 -7.43 -5.52
CA LEU A 129 18.09 -6.49 -6.64
C LEU A 129 18.91 -5.22 -6.36
N PHE A 130 19.23 -4.92 -5.09
CA PHE A 130 19.93 -3.70 -4.68
C PHE A 130 21.28 -3.46 -5.40
N PRO A 131 22.17 -4.47 -5.54
CA PRO A 131 23.46 -4.26 -6.21
C PRO A 131 23.32 -3.84 -7.67
N PHE A 132 22.21 -4.20 -8.31
CA PHE A 132 21.96 -3.94 -9.73
C PHE A 132 21.14 -2.66 -9.96
N ASN A 133 20.30 -2.28 -8.99
CA ASN A 133 19.46 -1.11 -9.10
C ASN A 133 19.13 -0.53 -7.70
N PRO A 134 19.77 0.56 -7.27
CA PRO A 134 19.49 1.18 -5.97
C PRO A 134 18.02 1.59 -5.77
N LEU A 135 17.28 1.89 -6.85
CA LEU A 135 15.86 2.23 -6.77
C LEU A 135 14.99 1.04 -6.35
N SER A 136 15.47 -0.20 -6.48
CA SER A 136 14.76 -1.40 -6.03
C SER A 136 14.65 -1.52 -4.51
N LEU A 137 15.38 -0.70 -3.75
CA LEU A 137 15.27 -0.63 -2.29
C LEU A 137 14.04 0.10 -1.81
N LEU A 138 13.49 1.03 -2.61
CA LEU A 138 12.36 1.86 -2.19
C LEU A 138 11.14 1.02 -1.75
N PRO A 139 10.74 -0.04 -2.48
CA PRO A 139 9.74 -0.99 -2.00
C PRO A 139 10.14 -1.70 -0.70
N GLY A 140 11.40 -2.11 -0.54
CA GLY A 140 11.88 -2.77 0.67
C GLY A 140 11.81 -1.86 1.91
N VAL A 141 12.30 -0.62 1.77
CA VAL A 141 12.25 0.39 2.84
C VAL A 141 10.80 0.73 3.19
N ALA A 142 9.95 0.96 2.20
CA ALA A 142 8.52 1.21 2.43
C ALA A 142 7.83 0.04 3.16
N SER A 143 8.16 -1.21 2.82
CA SER A 143 7.66 -2.40 3.51
C SER A 143 8.12 -2.49 4.96
N ILE A 144 9.36 -2.11 5.28
CA ILE A 144 9.87 -2.05 6.66
C ILE A 144 9.05 -1.04 7.47
N PHE A 145 8.89 0.18 6.96
CA PHE A 145 8.09 1.21 7.63
C PHE A 145 6.62 0.80 7.78
N LEU A 146 6.02 0.23 6.73
CA LEU A 146 4.65 -0.25 6.77
C LEU A 146 4.48 -1.36 7.81
N MET A 147 5.42 -2.29 7.90
CA MET A 147 5.40 -3.36 8.91
C MET A 147 5.48 -2.80 10.34
N VAL A 148 6.36 -1.82 10.58
CA VAL A 148 6.44 -1.14 11.88
C VAL A 148 5.11 -0.46 12.23
N LEU A 149 4.49 0.23 11.28
CA LEU A 149 3.19 0.87 11.48
C LEU A 149 2.07 -0.13 11.74
N LEU A 150 2.05 -1.27 11.03
CA LEU A 150 1.09 -2.36 11.27
C LEU A 150 1.25 -2.94 12.68
N ILE A 151 2.48 -3.12 13.16
CA ILE A 151 2.75 -3.62 14.52
C ILE A 151 2.28 -2.61 15.59
N ILE A 152 2.60 -1.32 15.42
CA ILE A 152 2.17 -0.25 16.33
C ILE A 152 0.64 -0.20 16.39
N THR A 153 0.01 -0.29 15.22
CA THR A 153 -1.44 -0.29 15.05
C THR A 153 -2.11 -1.46 15.78
N HIS A 154 -1.55 -2.66 15.63
CA HIS A 154 -2.04 -3.87 16.29
C HIS A 154 -1.94 -3.76 17.82
N ARG A 155 -0.77 -3.36 18.33
CA ARG A 155 -0.53 -3.25 19.79
C ARG A 155 -1.45 -2.24 20.46
N ARG A 156 -1.76 -1.13 19.78
CA ARG A 156 -2.60 -0.06 20.33
C ARG A 156 -4.10 -0.35 20.24
N LYS A 157 -4.51 -1.48 19.63
CA LYS A 157 -5.93 -1.77 19.32
C LYS A 157 -6.64 -0.60 18.65
N THR A 158 -5.90 0.25 17.93
CA THR A 158 -6.39 1.51 17.36
C THR A 158 -7.57 1.29 16.41
N PHE A 159 -7.63 0.10 15.81
CA PHE A 159 -8.71 -0.32 14.93
C PHE A 159 -9.51 -1.51 15.44
N ALA A 160 -9.41 -1.89 16.72
CA ALA A 160 -10.26 -2.94 17.30
C ALA A 160 -11.74 -2.59 17.04
N LEU A 161 -12.51 -3.56 16.54
CA LEU A 161 -13.94 -3.38 16.30
C LEU A 161 -14.60 -2.79 17.56
N PRO A 162 -15.60 -1.90 17.45
CA PRO A 162 -16.52 -1.75 18.57
C PRO A 162 -17.09 -3.14 18.78
N SER A 163 -16.65 -3.80 19.85
CA SER A 163 -17.23 -5.06 20.30
C SER A 163 -18.73 -4.87 20.32
N GLU A 164 -19.46 -5.87 19.84
CA GLU A 164 -20.88 -6.13 20.01
C GLU A 164 -21.26 -6.10 21.51
N SER A 165 -21.17 -4.94 22.15
CA SER A 165 -21.30 -4.73 23.60
C SER A 165 -22.35 -3.67 23.92
N LYS A 166 -23.32 -3.47 23.01
CA LYS A 166 -24.61 -2.86 23.33
C LYS A 166 -25.73 -3.49 22.49
N GLU A 167 -25.79 -4.82 22.39
CA GLU A 167 -27.11 -5.44 22.53
C GLU A 167 -27.48 -5.36 24.02
N ILE A 168 -27.84 -4.15 24.45
CA ILE A 168 -28.79 -4.02 25.54
C ILE A 168 -30.10 -4.42 24.90
N LEU A 169 -30.31 -5.74 24.76
CA LEU A 169 -31.64 -6.29 24.63
C LEU A 169 -32.39 -5.78 25.86
N PRO A 170 -33.41 -4.90 25.72
CA PRO A 170 -34.26 -4.61 26.84
C PRO A 170 -34.83 -5.96 27.28
N LYS A 171 -34.51 -6.37 28.51
CA LYS A 171 -35.30 -7.39 29.21
C LYS A 171 -36.73 -6.85 29.23
N LEU A 172 -37.51 -7.22 28.23
CA LEU A 172 -38.96 -7.13 28.25
C LEU A 172 -39.40 -8.05 29.39
N SER A 173 -39.54 -7.46 30.57
CA SER A 173 -40.22 -8.04 31.72
C SER A 173 -41.71 -8.11 31.39
N ILE A 174 -42.09 -9.05 30.52
CA ILE A 174 -43.47 -9.49 30.38
C ILE A 174 -43.67 -10.64 31.37
N THR A 175 -43.91 -10.30 32.64
CA THR A 175 -44.55 -11.20 33.62
C THR A 175 -44.88 -10.39 34.88
N GLN A 176 -45.84 -9.46 34.75
CA GLN A 176 -46.69 -9.01 35.86
C GLN A 176 -48.07 -8.68 35.29
N LEU A 177 -48.77 -9.73 34.87
CA LEU A 177 -50.21 -9.75 34.63
C LEU A 177 -50.68 -11.20 34.75
N ALA A 178 -50.75 -11.66 36.00
CA ALA A 178 -51.60 -12.75 36.49
C ALA A 178 -51.61 -12.66 38.02
#